data_AF-A0A9D9QC01-F1
#
_entry.id   AF-A0A9D9QC01-F1
#
_cell.length_a   1.000
_cell.length_b   1.000
_cell.length_c   1.000
_cell.angle_alpha   90.00
_cell.angle_beta   90.00
_cell.angle_gamma   90.00
#
_symmetry.space_group_name_H-M   'P 1'
#
loop_
_entity.id
_entity.type
_entity.pdbx_description
1 polymer ?
#
loop_
_entity_poly.entity_id
_entity_poly.type
_entity_poly.pdbx_seq_one_letter_code
_entity_poly.pdbx_strand_id
1 'polypeptide(L)' 'FWIILDYSDIVVHIFKTDQRLFYRLEDLWSDAVKTTWTDKEA' A
#
# COMPACT_ATOMS: atom_id res chain seq x y z
N PHE A 1 13.47 -4.36 -1.06
CA PHE A 1 13.66 -3.02 -0.47
C PHE A 1 12.29 -2.43 -0.16
N TRP A 2 12.21 -1.59 0.88
CA TRP A 2 10.97 -0.96 1.34
C TRP A 2 11.19 0.56 1.38
N ILE A 3 10.36 1.29 0.65
CA ILE A 3 10.33 2.75 0.64
C ILE A 3 8.99 3.22 1.20
N ILE A 4 9.04 4.22 2.07
CA ILE A 4 7.87 4.87 2.68
C ILE A 4 7.82 6.31 2.19
N LEU A 5 6.64 6.75 1.75
CA LEU A 5 6.35 8.14 1.46
C LEU A 5 5.23 8.61 2.39
N ASP A 6 5.49 9.67 3.13
CA ASP A 6 4.56 10.26 4.09
C ASP A 6 4.10 11.64 3.61
N TYR A 7 2.79 11.79 3.41
CA TYR A 7 2.14 13.01 2.98
C TYR A 7 1.19 13.58 4.05
N SER A 8 1.40 13.23 5.33
CA SER A 8 0.53 13.56 6.48
C SER A 8 -0.85 12.90 6.46
N ASP A 9 -1.63 13.09 5.38
CA ASP A 9 -2.96 12.50 5.23
C ASP A 9 -2.93 11.09 4.62
N ILE A 10 -1.86 10.79 3.86
CA ILE A 10 -1.70 9.53 3.12
C ILE A 10 -0.27 9.02 3.30
N VAL A 11 -0.14 7.71 3.58
CA VAL A 11 1.15 7.02 3.64
C VAL A 11 1.20 5.94 2.57
N VAL A 12 2.21 6.00 1.70
CA VAL A 12 2.42 5.03 0.62
C VAL A 12 3.58 4.11 0.96
N HIS A 13 3.33 2.81 0.86
CA HIS A 13 4.34 1.78 1.09
C HIS A 13 4.70 1.08 -0.22
N ILE A 14 5.95 1.23 -0.66
CA ILE A 14 6.47 0.57 -1.88
C ILE A 14 7.39 -0.56 -1.44
N PHE A 15 6.98 -1.79 -1.72
CA PHE A 15 7.70 -3.01 -1.35
C PHE A 15 8.24 -3.74 -2.58
N LYS A 16 9.40 -4.39 -2.43
CA LYS A 16 9.68 -5.59 -3.24
C LYS A 16 8.78 -6.74 -2.80
N THR A 17 8.45 -7.62 -3.75
CA THR A 17 7.52 -8.75 -3.60
C THR A 17 7.84 -9.66 -2.41
N ASP A 18 9.12 -9.95 -2.19
CA ASP A 18 9.60 -10.80 -1.08
C ASP A 18 9.29 -10.19 0.29
N GLN A 19 9.50 -8.88 0.45
CA GLN A 19 9.23 -8.18 1.70
C GLN A 19 7.74 -7.97 1.94
N ARG A 20 6.96 -7.72 0.88
CA ARG A 20 5.51 -7.62 0.97
C ARG A 20 4.90 -8.90 1.56
N LEU A 21 5.34 -10.06 1.07
CA LEU A 21 4.90 -11.36 1.56
C LEU A 21 5.34 -11.65 3.00
N PHE A 22 6.51 -11.15 3.42
CA PHE A 22 6.99 -11.35 4.78
C PHE A 22 6.20 -10.50 5.79
N TYR A 23 5.99 -9.21 5.51
CA TYR A 23 5.35 -8.28 6.45
C TYR A 23 3.83 -8.37 6.45
N ARG A 24 3.22 -8.81 5.34
CA ARG A 24 1.77 -9.06 5.21
C ARG A 24 0.91 -7.92 5.76
N LEU A 25 1.28 -6.67 5.44
CA LEU A 25 0.54 -5.50 5.92
C LEU A 25 -0.91 -5.50 5.43
N GLU A 26 -1.21 -6.18 4.33
CA GLU A 26 -2.56 -6.37 3.83
C GLU A 26 -3.49 -7.03 4.85
N ASP A 27 -2.95 -7.92 5.69
CA ASP A 27 -3.74 -8.62 6.70
C ASP A 27 -4.04 -7.70 7.89
N LEU A 28 -3.05 -6.88 8.29
CA LEU A 28 -3.23 -5.89 9.34
C LEU A 28 -4.29 -4.85 8.98
N TRP A 29 -4.34 -4.43 7.72
CA TRP A 29 -5.29 -3.44 7.22
C TRP A 29 -6.48 -4.07 6.49
N SER A 30 -6.72 -5.37 6.69
CA SER A 30 -7.72 -6.11 5.92
C SER A 30 -9.16 -5.62 6.15
N ASP A 31 -9.45 -5.12 7.35
CA ASP A 31 -10.75 -4.58 7.75
C ASP A 31 -11.00 -3.13 7.29
N ALA A 32 -9.98 -2.46 6.74
CA ALA A 32 -10.13 -1.09 6.26
C ALA A 32 -10.97 -1.02 4.97
N VAL A 33 -11.69 0.08 4.79
CA VAL A 33 -12.46 0.34 3.56
C VAL A 33 -11.51 0.44 2.37
N LYS A 34 -11.73 -0.41 1.36
CA LYS A 34 -10.93 -0.43 0.12
C LYS A 34 -11.54 0.49 -0.92
N THR A 35 -10.75 1.43 -1.42
CA THR A 35 -11.13 2.28 -2.55
C THR A 35 -10.39 1.82 -3.79
N THR A 36 -11.13 1.50 -4.86
CA THR A 36 -10.55 1.16 -6.16
C THR A 36 -10.46 2.43 -7.01
N TRP A 37 -9.25 2.77 -7.42
CA TRP A 37 -9.01 3.82 -8.41
C TRP A 37 -8.83 3.15 -9.77
N THR A 38 -9.71 3.46 -10.71
CA THR A 38 -9.49 3.16 -12.12
C THR A 38 -8.70 4.29 -12.74
N ASP A 39 -7.69 3.98 -13.55
CA ASP A 39 -7.02 5.00 -14.35
C ASP A 39 -8.07 5.76 -15.17
N LYS A 40 -8.17 7.07 -14.94
CA LYS A 40 -8.78 7.95 -15.93
C LYS A 40 -7.81 7.96 -17.09
N GLU A 41 -8.26 7.43 -18.23
CA GLU A 41 -7.55 7.45 -19.51
C GLU A 41 -6.81 8.79 -19.67
N ALA A 42 -5.49 8.68 -19.85
CA ALA A 42 -4.57 9.80 -20.02
C ALA A 42 -4.79 10.52 -21.36
#